data_AF-A0A4U9IXV6-F1
#
_entry.id   AF-A0A4U9IXV6-F1
#
_cell.length_a   1.000
_cell.length_b   1.000
_cell.length_c   1.000
_cell.angle_alpha   90.00
_cell.angle_beta   90.00
_cell.angle_gamma   90.00
#
_symmetry.space_group_name_H-M   'P 1'
#
loop_
_entity.id
_entity.type
_entity.pdbx_description
1 polymer ?
#
loop_
_entity_poly.entity_id
_entity_poly.type
_entity_poly.pdbx_seq_one_letter_code
_entity_poly.pdbx_strand_id
1 'polypeptide(L)'
;MTGDKKSAANWLRQTPKPEFANNHFLQSQWRNIARAQILLGEFEPAEMVLEELNENARSLRLMSDLNRNLLLQNQLYWQSGRKNDAQRVLLEALQLANRTGFISHFVIEGETMAQQLRQLIQLNTLPELDQHRAQRILREINQHHRHKFAHFDETFVERLLTHPEVPELIRTSPLTQREWQVLGLIYSGYSNEQIAGELAVAATTIKTHIRNLYQKLGVAHRQDAVLHAQQLLKMMGYGV
;
A
#
# COMPACT_ATOMS: atom_id res chain seq x y z
N MET A 1 7.17 -2.15 -7.32
CA MET A 1 8.45 -1.83 -8.00
C MET A 1 9.57 -2.47 -7.21
N THR A 2 10.52 -3.13 -7.86
CA THR A 2 11.64 -3.89 -7.24
C THR A 2 12.71 -3.00 -6.59
N GLY A 3 12.49 -1.69 -6.49
CA GLY A 3 13.46 -0.75 -5.91
C GLY A 3 14.74 -0.55 -6.73
N ASP A 4 14.84 -1.09 -7.94
CA ASP A 4 16.05 -1.04 -8.76
C ASP A 4 16.28 0.36 -9.37
N LYS A 5 16.96 1.20 -8.59
CA LYS A 5 17.34 2.57 -8.97
C LYS A 5 18.32 2.61 -10.15
N LYS A 6 19.21 1.62 -10.30
CA LYS A 6 20.23 1.62 -11.36
C LYS A 6 19.58 1.43 -12.73
N SER A 7 18.69 0.46 -12.84
CA SER A 7 17.96 0.20 -14.08
C SER A 7 17.03 1.38 -14.43
N ALA A 8 16.36 1.97 -13.44
CA ALA A 8 15.51 3.14 -13.63
C ALA A 8 16.30 4.36 -14.16
N ALA A 9 17.48 4.65 -13.59
CA ALA A 9 18.34 5.74 -14.06
C ALA A 9 18.85 5.51 -15.49
N ASN A 10 19.21 4.26 -15.84
CA ASN A 10 19.66 3.96 -17.18
C ASN A 10 18.53 4.12 -18.21
N TRP A 11 17.34 3.63 -17.89
CA TRP A 11 16.15 3.79 -18.72
C TRP A 11 15.80 5.27 -18.91
N LEU A 12 15.81 6.08 -17.85
CA LEU A 12 15.46 7.50 -17.89
C LEU A 12 16.36 8.33 -18.83
N ARG A 13 17.64 7.95 -18.95
CA ARG A 13 18.58 8.59 -19.88
C ARG A 13 18.27 8.30 -21.34
N GLN A 14 17.80 7.11 -21.65
CA GLN A 14 17.60 6.63 -23.02
C GLN A 14 16.16 6.79 -23.53
N THR A 15 15.21 6.94 -22.62
CA THR A 15 13.78 6.97 -22.95
C THR A 15 13.40 8.25 -23.71
N PRO A 16 12.53 8.15 -24.73
CA PRO A 16 12.07 9.31 -25.49
C PRO A 16 11.27 10.26 -24.59
N LYS A 17 11.51 11.56 -24.75
CA LYS A 17 10.82 12.64 -24.04
C LYS A 17 9.99 13.41 -25.07
N PRO A 18 8.72 13.03 -25.27
CA PRO A 18 7.90 13.67 -26.30
C PRO A 18 7.60 15.11 -25.92
N GLU A 19 7.62 16.01 -26.91
CA GLU A 19 7.42 17.46 -26.70
C GLU A 19 6.03 17.81 -26.14
N PHE A 20 5.03 16.95 -26.38
CA PHE A 20 3.64 17.20 -25.98
C PHE A 20 3.10 16.06 -25.11
N ALA A 21 2.10 16.38 -24.28
CA ALA A 21 1.34 15.42 -23.48
C ALA A 21 -0.17 15.45 -23.76
N ASN A 22 -0.55 15.68 -25.03
CA ASN A 22 -1.92 15.95 -25.46
C ASN A 22 -2.81 14.71 -25.68
N ASN A 23 -2.31 13.51 -25.40
CA ASN A 23 -3.09 12.28 -25.52
C ASN A 23 -2.65 11.25 -24.48
N HIS A 24 -3.46 10.20 -24.31
CA HIS A 24 -3.24 9.16 -23.32
C HIS A 24 -1.86 8.47 -23.44
N PHE A 25 -1.37 8.23 -24.66
CA PHE A 25 -0.09 7.54 -24.87
C PHE A 25 1.09 8.40 -24.43
N LEU A 26 1.06 9.69 -24.77
CA LEU A 26 2.11 10.64 -24.37
C LEU A 26 2.06 10.94 -22.87
N GLN A 27 0.86 11.06 -22.31
CA GLN A 27 0.63 11.14 -20.86
C GLN A 27 1.21 9.92 -20.12
N SER A 28 1.03 8.72 -20.68
CA SER A 28 1.58 7.49 -20.12
C SER A 28 3.10 7.49 -20.10
N GLN A 29 3.74 7.93 -21.19
CA GLN A 29 5.20 8.02 -21.26
C GLN A 29 5.77 9.00 -20.22
N TRP A 30 5.17 10.19 -20.11
CA TRP A 30 5.57 11.18 -19.11
C TRP A 30 5.30 10.72 -17.67
N ARG A 31 4.24 9.96 -17.41
CA ARG A 31 4.06 9.30 -16.10
C ARG A 31 5.15 8.28 -15.81
N ASN A 32 5.63 7.54 -16.80
CA ASN A 32 6.75 6.61 -16.61
C ASN A 32 8.04 7.37 -16.26
N ILE A 33 8.29 8.51 -16.91
CA ILE A 33 9.38 9.43 -16.60
C ILE A 33 9.26 9.93 -15.15
N ALA A 34 8.10 10.45 -14.76
CA ALA A 34 7.85 10.91 -13.39
C ALA A 34 8.00 9.80 -12.35
N ARG A 35 7.51 8.57 -12.63
CA ARG A 35 7.72 7.40 -11.76
C ARG A 35 9.21 7.08 -11.56
N ALA A 36 10.00 7.15 -12.62
CA ALA A 36 11.44 6.93 -12.54
C ALA A 36 12.13 8.02 -11.72
N GLN A 37 11.79 9.29 -11.95
CA GLN A 37 12.32 10.43 -11.19
C GLN A 37 12.00 10.33 -9.70
N ILE A 38 10.74 10.02 -9.34
CA ILE A 38 10.32 9.79 -7.95
C ILE A 38 11.15 8.66 -7.31
N LEU A 39 11.36 7.55 -8.02
CA LEU A 39 12.18 6.43 -7.53
C LEU A 39 13.65 6.82 -7.29
N LEU A 40 14.18 7.74 -8.10
CA LEU A 40 15.54 8.26 -7.98
C LEU A 40 15.67 9.37 -6.92
N GLY A 41 14.56 9.89 -6.41
CA GLY A 41 14.53 11.02 -5.47
C GLY A 41 14.58 12.39 -6.16
N GLU A 42 14.41 12.45 -7.48
CA GLU A 42 14.33 13.67 -8.28
C GLU A 42 12.92 14.27 -8.20
N PHE A 43 12.53 14.75 -7.01
CA PHE A 43 11.15 15.18 -6.76
C PHE A 43 10.74 16.44 -7.51
N GLU A 44 11.62 17.45 -7.60
CA GLU A 44 11.32 18.71 -8.27
C GLU A 44 11.07 18.52 -9.78
N PRO A 45 11.94 17.82 -10.55
CA PRO A 45 11.66 17.49 -11.94
C PRO A 45 10.37 16.68 -12.13
N ALA A 46 10.08 15.75 -11.22
CA ALA A 46 8.87 14.94 -11.28
C ALA A 46 7.61 15.77 -11.03
N GLU A 47 7.66 16.74 -10.12
CA GLU A 47 6.55 17.64 -9.82
C GLU A 47 6.23 18.50 -11.04
N MET A 48 7.23 19.11 -11.67
CA MET A 48 7.05 19.91 -12.90
C MET A 48 6.37 19.11 -14.01
N VAL A 49 6.82 17.86 -14.25
CA VAL A 49 6.19 16.97 -15.24
C VAL A 49 4.73 16.71 -14.88
N LEU A 50 4.43 16.37 -13.63
CA LEU A 50 3.07 16.04 -13.20
C LEU A 50 2.12 17.24 -13.25
N GLU A 51 2.60 18.45 -12.95
CA GLU A 51 1.83 19.69 -13.09
C GLU A 51 1.43 19.92 -14.54
N GLU A 52 2.38 19.84 -15.49
CA GLU A 52 2.10 19.97 -16.91
C GLU A 52 1.11 18.91 -17.41
N LEU A 53 1.29 17.65 -16.97
CA LEU A 53 0.37 16.56 -17.31
C LEU A 53 -1.04 16.82 -16.80
N ASN A 54 -1.18 17.38 -15.59
CA ASN A 54 -2.47 17.70 -14.99
C ASN A 54 -3.16 18.87 -15.71
N GLU A 55 -2.41 19.92 -16.06
CA GLU A 55 -2.95 21.05 -16.83
C GLU A 55 -3.49 20.58 -18.18
N ASN A 56 -2.71 19.75 -18.88
CA ASN A 56 -3.10 19.17 -20.15
C ASN A 56 -4.33 18.24 -19.99
N ALA A 57 -4.33 17.36 -18.98
CA ALA A 57 -5.46 16.46 -18.73
C ALA A 57 -6.74 17.23 -18.38
N ARG A 58 -6.64 18.35 -17.67
CA ARG A 58 -7.79 19.24 -17.38
C ARG A 58 -8.30 19.94 -18.64
N SER A 59 -7.42 20.51 -19.46
CA SER A 59 -7.81 21.23 -20.67
C SER A 59 -8.49 20.31 -21.70
N LEU A 60 -8.00 19.08 -21.84
CA LEU A 60 -8.53 18.07 -22.77
C LEU A 60 -9.59 17.15 -22.15
N ARG A 61 -9.98 17.38 -20.88
CA ARG A 61 -10.95 16.56 -20.12
C ARG A 61 -10.59 15.07 -20.07
N LEU A 62 -9.30 14.75 -20.02
CA LEU A 62 -8.78 13.39 -19.86
C LEU A 62 -8.87 12.96 -18.39
N MET A 63 -10.09 12.83 -17.87
CA MET A 63 -10.37 12.54 -16.44
C MET A 63 -9.67 11.28 -15.93
N SER A 64 -9.52 10.28 -16.80
CA SER A 64 -8.82 9.04 -16.48
C SER A 64 -7.31 9.23 -16.32
N ASP A 65 -6.70 10.10 -17.12
CA ASP A 65 -5.28 10.44 -17.02
C ASP A 65 -5.04 11.35 -15.82
N LEU A 66 -5.90 12.36 -15.62
CA LEU A 66 -5.86 13.23 -14.45
C LEU A 66 -5.87 12.42 -13.14
N ASN A 67 -6.73 11.41 -13.02
CA ASN A 67 -6.76 10.57 -11.82
C ASN A 67 -5.43 9.81 -11.59
N ARG A 68 -4.82 9.27 -12.66
CA ARG A 68 -3.53 8.59 -12.57
C ARG A 68 -2.39 9.53 -12.21
N ASN A 69 -2.42 10.74 -12.75
CA ASN A 69 -1.44 11.77 -12.48
C ASN A 69 -1.51 12.24 -11.02
N LEU A 70 -2.72 12.47 -10.49
CA LEU A 70 -2.95 12.83 -9.08
C LEU A 70 -2.47 11.75 -8.11
N LEU A 71 -2.65 10.46 -8.43
CA LEU A 71 -2.12 9.36 -7.62
C LEU A 71 -0.60 9.31 -7.60
N LEU A 72 0.03 9.60 -8.73
CA LEU A 72 1.49 9.67 -8.81
C LEU A 72 2.04 10.91 -8.08
N GLN A 73 1.33 12.03 -8.14
CA GLN A 73 1.64 13.24 -7.39
C GLN A 73 1.42 13.03 -5.87
N ASN A 74 0.40 12.26 -5.48
CA ASN A 74 0.23 11.82 -4.08
C ASN A 74 1.46 11.05 -3.61
N GLN A 75 1.95 10.10 -4.40
CA GLN A 75 3.14 9.32 -4.08
C GLN A 75 4.37 10.23 -3.92
N LEU A 76 4.57 11.19 -4.83
CA LEU A 76 5.64 12.18 -4.76
C LEU A 76 5.60 12.98 -3.45
N TYR A 77 4.43 13.54 -3.11
CA TYR A 77 4.27 14.34 -1.89
C TYR A 77 4.40 13.50 -0.62
N TRP A 78 3.91 12.26 -0.65
CA TRP A 78 4.05 11.36 0.48
C TRP A 78 5.51 11.02 0.79
N GLN A 79 6.31 10.77 -0.26
CA GLN A 79 7.74 10.44 -0.16
C GLN A 79 8.62 11.66 0.18
N SER A 80 8.27 12.85 -0.31
CA SER A 80 8.96 14.10 0.03
C SER A 80 8.58 14.67 1.40
N GLY A 81 7.66 14.02 2.14
CA GLY A 81 7.23 14.45 3.47
C GLY A 81 6.16 15.55 3.49
N ARG A 82 5.69 16.02 2.32
CA ARG A 82 4.65 17.05 2.16
C ARG A 82 3.25 16.46 2.40
N LYS A 83 2.94 16.13 3.65
CA LYS A 83 1.69 15.41 4.02
C LYS A 83 0.41 16.15 3.65
N ASN A 84 0.37 17.48 3.83
CA ASN A 84 -0.81 18.29 3.48
C ASN A 84 -1.08 18.29 1.97
N ASP A 85 -0.03 18.39 1.16
CA ASP A 85 -0.16 18.32 -0.30
C ASP A 85 -0.60 16.94 -0.76
N ALA A 86 0.00 15.88 -0.20
CA ALA A 86 -0.40 14.49 -0.45
C ALA A 86 -1.90 14.28 -0.14
N GLN A 87 -2.37 14.78 1.00
CA GLN A 87 -3.76 14.69 1.40
C GLN A 87 -4.68 15.42 0.41
N ARG A 88 -4.33 16.65 0.01
CA ARG A 88 -5.11 17.46 -0.93
C ARG A 88 -5.30 16.74 -2.27
N VAL A 89 -4.22 16.22 -2.87
CA VAL A 89 -4.32 15.52 -4.16
C VAL A 89 -5.03 14.17 -4.05
N LEU A 90 -4.95 13.48 -2.91
CA LEU A 90 -5.68 12.24 -2.67
C LEU A 90 -7.19 12.49 -2.59
N LEU A 91 -7.62 13.58 -1.94
CA LEU A 91 -9.03 13.97 -1.91
C LEU A 91 -9.55 14.25 -3.33
N GLU A 92 -8.80 14.99 -4.14
CA GLU A 92 -9.16 15.24 -5.54
C GLU A 92 -9.25 13.93 -6.35
N ALA A 93 -8.30 13.01 -6.16
CA ALA A 93 -8.31 11.70 -6.82
C ALA A 93 -9.54 10.86 -6.43
N LEU A 94 -9.93 10.86 -5.14
CA LEU A 94 -11.12 10.15 -4.64
C LEU A 94 -12.41 10.73 -5.24
N GLN A 95 -12.53 12.05 -5.29
CA GLN A 95 -13.68 12.73 -5.91
C GLN A 95 -13.78 12.40 -7.40
N LEU A 96 -12.65 12.36 -8.10
CA LEU A 96 -12.58 11.98 -9.50
C LEU A 96 -12.94 10.51 -9.71
N ALA A 97 -12.53 9.63 -8.79
CA ALA A 97 -12.85 8.21 -8.82
C ALA A 97 -14.36 7.92 -8.64
N ASN A 98 -15.11 8.82 -7.97
CA ASN A 98 -16.56 8.73 -7.94
C ASN A 98 -17.20 8.86 -9.33
N ARG A 99 -16.58 9.65 -10.23
CA ARG A 99 -17.05 9.86 -11.60
C ARG A 99 -16.54 8.79 -12.57
N THR A 100 -15.28 8.40 -12.44
CA THR A 100 -14.63 7.46 -13.39
C THR A 100 -14.78 5.99 -13.01
N GLY A 101 -15.14 5.68 -11.75
CA GLY A 101 -15.22 4.31 -11.23
C GLY A 101 -13.86 3.66 -10.99
N PHE A 102 -12.75 4.41 -11.08
CA PHE A 102 -11.40 3.87 -10.94
C PHE A 102 -11.05 3.45 -9.52
N ILE A 103 -10.65 2.19 -9.37
CA ILE A 103 -10.23 1.60 -8.09
C ILE A 103 -8.84 0.96 -8.22
N SER A 104 -8.58 0.22 -9.31
CA SER A 104 -7.33 -0.53 -9.51
C SER A 104 -6.06 0.32 -9.37
N HIS A 105 -6.08 1.58 -9.81
CA HIS A 105 -4.92 2.49 -9.73
C HIS A 105 -4.60 2.93 -8.29
N PHE A 106 -5.58 2.94 -7.39
CA PHE A 106 -5.32 3.14 -5.97
C PHE A 106 -4.74 1.87 -5.35
N VAL A 107 -5.24 0.72 -5.79
CA VAL A 107 -4.86 -0.60 -5.27
C VAL A 107 -3.38 -0.91 -5.51
N ILE A 108 -2.84 -0.56 -6.68
CA ILE A 108 -1.43 -0.81 -7.02
C ILE A 108 -0.44 -0.08 -6.11
N GLU A 109 -0.84 1.03 -5.49
CA GLU A 109 -0.01 1.81 -4.57
C GLU A 109 0.10 1.13 -3.19
N GLY A 110 -0.81 0.22 -2.88
CA GLY A 110 -0.70 -0.72 -1.76
C GLY A 110 -0.71 -0.10 -0.38
N GLU A 111 0.24 -0.49 0.49
CA GLU A 111 0.20 -0.17 1.92
C GLU A 111 0.31 1.33 2.20
N THR A 112 1.11 2.07 1.43
CA THR A 112 1.20 3.54 1.55
C THR A 112 -0.12 4.21 1.25
N MET A 113 -0.91 3.67 0.32
CA MET A 113 -2.27 4.16 0.04
C MET A 113 -3.23 3.75 1.15
N ALA A 114 -3.15 2.50 1.64
CA ALA A 114 -3.98 2.03 2.74
C ALA A 114 -3.79 2.89 4.01
N GLN A 115 -2.55 3.23 4.35
CA GLN A 115 -2.23 4.11 5.48
C GLN A 115 -2.90 5.48 5.35
N GLN A 116 -2.78 6.12 4.18
CA GLN A 116 -3.38 7.43 3.93
C GLN A 116 -4.91 7.38 3.98
N LEU A 117 -5.53 6.34 3.40
CA LEU A 117 -6.98 6.16 3.45
C LEU A 117 -7.48 5.92 4.88
N ARG A 118 -6.77 5.13 5.69
CA ARG A 118 -7.13 4.94 7.12
C ARG A 118 -7.06 6.25 7.89
N GLN A 119 -6.03 7.06 7.68
CA GLN A 119 -5.92 8.39 8.29
C GLN A 119 -7.10 9.29 7.90
N LEU A 120 -7.43 9.35 6.61
CA LEU A 120 -8.57 10.14 6.12
C LEU A 120 -9.91 9.68 6.71
N ILE A 121 -10.14 8.37 6.78
CA ILE A 121 -11.38 7.81 7.34
C ILE A 121 -11.48 8.12 8.83
N GLN A 122 -10.39 8.03 9.60
CA GLN A 122 -10.38 8.31 11.04
C GLN A 122 -10.71 9.77 11.38
N LEU A 123 -10.36 10.71 10.50
CA LEU A 123 -10.66 12.13 10.70
C LEU A 123 -12.15 12.45 10.58
N ASN A 124 -12.97 11.58 9.96
CA ASN A 124 -14.42 11.76 9.77
C ASN A 124 -14.79 13.11 9.09
N THR A 125 -13.90 13.66 8.26
CA THR A 125 -14.14 14.93 7.54
C THR A 125 -14.57 14.73 6.08
N LEU A 126 -14.65 13.48 5.62
CA LEU A 126 -14.98 13.17 4.23
C LEU A 126 -16.51 13.24 4.00
N PRO A 127 -16.97 13.76 2.84
CA PRO A 127 -18.33 13.56 2.39
C PRO A 127 -18.70 12.06 2.30
N GLU A 128 -19.96 11.71 2.50
CA GLU A 128 -20.44 10.32 2.57
C GLU A 128 -20.02 9.47 1.34
N LEU A 129 -20.12 10.04 0.14
CA LEU A 129 -19.71 9.37 -1.11
C LEU A 129 -18.19 9.09 -1.15
N ASP A 130 -17.37 10.07 -0.75
CA ASP A 130 -15.92 9.95 -0.72
C ASP A 130 -15.48 8.94 0.35
N GLN A 131 -16.16 8.94 1.50
CA GLN A 131 -15.93 7.98 2.58
C GLN A 131 -16.24 6.54 2.13
N HIS A 132 -17.41 6.32 1.50
CA HIS A 132 -17.76 5.02 0.95
C HIS A 132 -16.77 4.56 -0.12
N ARG A 133 -16.30 5.49 -0.98
CA ARG A 133 -15.27 5.20 -1.99
C ARG A 133 -13.96 4.78 -1.34
N ALA A 134 -13.47 5.54 -0.36
CA ALA A 134 -12.24 5.26 0.36
C ALA A 134 -12.30 3.90 1.07
N GLN A 135 -13.43 3.57 1.72
CA GLN A 135 -13.65 2.27 2.34
C GLN A 135 -13.67 1.12 1.33
N ARG A 136 -14.27 1.32 0.15
CA ARG A 136 -14.23 0.32 -0.93
C ARG A 136 -12.81 0.10 -1.45
N ILE A 137 -12.06 1.17 -1.72
CA ILE A 137 -10.67 1.06 -2.16
C ILE A 137 -9.82 0.37 -1.10
N LEU A 138 -10.00 0.70 0.18
CA LEU A 138 -9.30 0.04 1.28
C LEU A 138 -9.61 -1.47 1.33
N ARG A 139 -10.89 -1.87 1.19
CA ARG A 139 -11.26 -3.30 1.08
C ARG A 139 -10.61 -3.98 -0.12
N GLU A 140 -10.53 -3.30 -1.26
CA GLU A 140 -9.94 -3.84 -2.48
C GLU A 140 -8.41 -3.94 -2.37
N ILE A 141 -7.75 -2.96 -1.76
CA ILE A 141 -6.34 -3.02 -1.39
C ILE A 141 -6.14 -4.24 -0.50
N ASN A 142 -6.96 -4.39 0.55
CA ASN A 142 -6.88 -5.52 1.46
C ASN A 142 -7.05 -6.85 0.72
N GLN A 143 -8.02 -6.97 -0.18
CA GLN A 143 -8.28 -8.19 -0.95
C GLN A 143 -7.18 -8.50 -1.98
N HIS A 144 -6.68 -7.51 -2.71
CA HIS A 144 -5.59 -7.70 -3.67
C HIS A 144 -4.27 -7.95 -2.95
N HIS A 145 -4.06 -7.31 -1.80
CA HIS A 145 -2.99 -7.64 -0.88
C HIS A 145 -3.25 -8.91 -0.09
N ARG A 146 -4.40 -9.60 -0.14
CA ARG A 146 -4.50 -10.99 0.42
C ARG A 146 -3.48 -11.92 -0.23
N HIS A 147 -3.06 -11.64 -1.47
CA HIS A 147 -1.95 -12.33 -2.13
C HIS A 147 -0.55 -11.85 -1.69
N LYS A 148 -0.44 -10.71 -1.00
CA LYS A 148 0.77 -10.22 -0.30
C LYS A 148 0.73 -10.40 1.22
N PHE A 149 -0.43 -10.65 1.82
CA PHE A 149 -0.63 -11.13 3.18
C PHE A 149 -0.37 -12.65 3.27
N ALA A 150 -0.09 -13.29 2.12
CA ALA A 150 0.58 -14.58 1.96
C ALA A 150 2.06 -14.57 2.42
N HIS A 151 2.38 -13.74 3.41
CA HIS A 151 3.65 -13.81 4.12
C HIS A 151 3.64 -14.90 5.19
N PHE A 152 2.48 -15.44 5.54
CA PHE A 152 2.32 -16.58 6.45
C PHE A 152 1.37 -17.60 5.83
N ASP A 153 1.51 -17.86 4.54
CA ASP A 153 0.83 -18.95 3.87
C ASP A 153 1.43 -20.30 4.28
N GLU A 154 0.80 -21.40 3.87
CA GLU A 154 1.23 -22.74 4.25
C GLU A 154 2.68 -23.01 3.81
N THR A 155 3.09 -22.48 2.65
CA THR A 155 4.44 -22.62 2.12
C THR A 155 5.48 -21.81 2.92
N PHE A 156 5.15 -20.60 3.37
CA PHE A 156 6.00 -19.83 4.27
C PHE A 156 6.17 -20.53 5.61
N VAL A 157 5.07 -21.02 6.22
CA VAL A 157 5.11 -21.66 7.53
C VAL A 157 5.98 -22.93 7.49
N GLU A 158 5.85 -23.73 6.42
CA GLU A 158 6.69 -24.91 6.22
C GLU A 158 8.17 -24.54 6.08
N ARG A 159 8.50 -23.52 5.29
CA ARG A 159 9.88 -23.05 5.13
C ARG A 159 10.44 -22.42 6.40
N LEU A 160 9.62 -21.70 7.16
CA LEU A 160 10.01 -21.10 8.43
C LEU A 160 10.34 -22.20 9.45
N LEU A 161 9.45 -23.18 9.65
CA LEU A 161 9.68 -24.26 10.62
C LEU A 161 10.94 -25.09 10.31
N THR A 162 11.29 -25.21 9.03
CA THR A 162 12.50 -25.89 8.55
C THR A 162 13.77 -25.02 8.51
N HIS A 163 13.66 -23.69 8.71
CA HIS A 163 14.80 -22.77 8.64
C HIS A 163 15.67 -22.84 9.91
N PRO A 164 17.00 -23.01 9.81
CA PRO A 164 17.89 -23.35 10.94
C PRO A 164 17.94 -22.30 12.06
N GLU A 165 17.77 -21.02 11.75
CA GLU A 165 17.84 -19.91 12.72
C GLU A 165 16.51 -19.59 13.42
N VAL A 166 15.44 -20.35 13.17
CA VAL A 166 14.15 -20.09 13.81
C VAL A 166 14.20 -20.49 15.29
N PRO A 167 13.77 -19.60 16.21
CA PRO A 167 13.73 -19.89 17.64
C PRO A 167 13.01 -21.20 17.95
N GLU A 168 13.61 -22.03 18.79
CA GLU A 168 13.08 -23.36 19.15
C GLU A 168 11.65 -23.28 19.70
N LEU A 169 11.32 -22.20 20.42
CA LEU A 169 9.97 -21.90 20.92
C LEU A 169 8.89 -21.89 19.82
N ILE A 170 9.22 -21.36 18.64
CA ILE A 170 8.31 -21.31 17.48
C ILE A 170 8.13 -22.71 16.88
N ARG A 171 9.15 -23.57 16.97
CA ARG A 171 9.07 -24.97 16.53
C ARG A 171 8.32 -25.85 17.52
N THR A 172 8.50 -25.65 18.82
CA THR A 172 7.89 -26.49 19.87
C THR A 172 6.45 -26.12 20.18
N SER A 173 6.04 -24.87 19.94
CA SER A 173 4.66 -24.41 20.10
C SER A 173 4.22 -23.59 18.88
N PRO A 174 3.99 -24.26 17.73
CA PRO A 174 3.66 -23.56 16.50
C PRO A 174 2.35 -22.79 16.62
N LEU A 175 2.34 -21.61 16.00
CA LEU A 175 1.10 -20.88 15.77
C LEU A 175 0.19 -21.72 14.87
N THR A 176 -1.09 -21.75 15.22
CA THR A 176 -2.12 -22.31 14.36
C THR A 176 -2.25 -21.48 13.08
N GLN A 177 -2.80 -22.06 12.02
CA GLN A 177 -3.09 -21.32 10.78
C GLN A 177 -3.88 -20.03 11.05
N ARG A 178 -4.82 -20.08 12.00
CA ARG A 178 -5.62 -18.91 12.38
C ARG A 178 -4.81 -17.84 13.11
N GLU A 179 -3.88 -18.24 13.98
CA GLU A 179 -2.97 -17.32 14.67
C GLU A 179 -1.98 -16.68 13.68
N TRP A 180 -1.51 -17.43 12.67
CA TRP A 180 -0.70 -16.89 11.57
C TRP A 180 -1.45 -15.84 10.74
N GLN A 181 -2.71 -16.11 10.39
CA GLN A 181 -3.58 -15.15 9.70
C GLN A 181 -3.76 -13.87 10.54
N VAL A 182 -4.02 -14.03 11.84
CA VAL A 182 -4.17 -12.90 12.77
C VAL A 182 -2.86 -12.12 12.90
N LEU A 183 -1.71 -12.77 12.99
CA LEU A 183 -0.40 -12.11 13.05
C LEU A 183 -0.11 -11.30 11.78
N GLY A 184 -0.39 -11.87 10.60
CA GLY A 184 -0.26 -11.17 9.32
C GLY A 184 -1.10 -9.91 9.26
N LEU A 185 -2.39 -10.00 9.64
CA LEU A 185 -3.28 -8.83 9.67
C LEU A 185 -2.88 -7.81 10.75
N ILE A 186 -2.30 -8.27 11.86
CA ILE A 186 -1.72 -7.38 12.88
C ILE A 186 -0.56 -6.58 12.31
N TYR A 187 0.38 -7.27 11.66
CA TYR A 187 1.54 -6.67 11.00
C TYR A 187 1.13 -5.62 9.97
N SER A 188 0.02 -5.87 9.26
CA SER A 188 -0.55 -4.96 8.27
C SER A 188 -1.41 -3.83 8.85
N GLY A 189 -1.42 -3.67 10.19
CA GLY A 189 -2.06 -2.53 10.86
C GLY A 189 -3.58 -2.61 11.01
N TYR A 190 -4.21 -3.79 10.86
CA TYR A 190 -5.67 -3.94 10.95
C TYR A 190 -6.16 -3.91 12.40
N SER A 191 -7.20 -3.13 12.71
CA SER A 191 -7.86 -3.19 14.02
C SER A 191 -8.52 -4.56 14.27
N ASN A 192 -8.84 -4.88 15.52
CA ASN A 192 -9.50 -6.16 15.85
C ASN A 192 -10.84 -6.33 15.13
N GLU A 193 -11.58 -5.24 14.92
CA GLU A 193 -12.84 -5.23 14.17
C GLU A 193 -12.61 -5.47 12.68
N GLN A 194 -11.55 -4.87 12.12
CA GLN A 194 -11.16 -5.11 10.73
C GLN A 194 -10.71 -6.56 10.54
N ILE A 195 -9.89 -7.11 11.45
CA ILE A 195 -9.49 -8.52 11.43
C ILE A 195 -10.72 -9.43 11.49
N ALA A 196 -11.70 -9.11 12.34
CA ALA A 196 -12.93 -9.88 12.48
C ALA A 196 -13.73 -9.91 11.18
N GLY A 197 -13.88 -8.75 10.53
CA GLY A 197 -14.52 -8.62 9.22
C GLY A 197 -13.78 -9.38 8.12
N GLU A 198 -12.44 -9.26 8.06
CA GLU A 198 -11.62 -9.96 7.06
C GLU A 198 -11.73 -11.48 7.19
N LEU A 199 -11.78 -11.97 8.43
CA LEU A 199 -11.77 -13.37 8.76
C LEU A 199 -13.17 -13.98 8.95
N ALA A 200 -14.23 -13.20 8.68
CA ALA A 200 -15.64 -13.58 8.80
C ALA A 200 -16.01 -14.20 10.16
N VAL A 201 -15.53 -13.61 11.26
CA VAL A 201 -15.79 -14.06 12.64
C VAL A 201 -16.13 -12.88 13.54
N ALA A 202 -16.62 -13.15 14.75
CA ALA A 202 -16.89 -12.11 15.75
C ALA A 202 -15.60 -11.48 16.29
N ALA A 203 -15.66 -10.20 16.66
CA ALA A 203 -14.53 -9.48 17.25
C ALA A 203 -14.05 -10.10 18.58
N THR A 204 -14.95 -10.74 19.33
CA THR A 204 -14.61 -11.50 20.54
C THR A 204 -13.72 -12.70 20.23
N THR A 205 -14.01 -13.43 19.13
CA THR A 205 -13.19 -14.54 18.65
C THR A 205 -11.78 -14.08 18.28
N ILE A 206 -11.66 -12.91 17.65
CA ILE A 206 -10.35 -12.31 17.36
C ILE A 206 -9.59 -11.95 18.65
N LYS A 207 -10.24 -11.39 19.66
CA LYS A 207 -9.59 -11.12 20.96
C LYS A 207 -8.99 -12.39 21.57
N THR A 208 -9.70 -13.52 21.47
CA THR A 208 -9.19 -14.83 21.92
C THR A 208 -7.98 -15.28 21.11
N HIS A 209 -8.03 -15.20 19.77
CA HIS A 209 -6.89 -15.55 18.93
C HIS A 209 -5.66 -14.66 19.20
N ILE A 210 -5.86 -13.35 19.41
CA ILE A 210 -4.77 -12.41 19.73
C ILE A 210 -4.14 -12.76 21.09
N ARG A 211 -4.95 -13.07 22.10
CA ARG A 211 -4.43 -13.47 23.42
C ARG A 211 -3.57 -14.73 23.32
N ASN A 212 -4.05 -15.75 22.61
CA ASN A 212 -3.30 -17.01 22.44
C ASN A 212 -2.03 -16.80 21.61
N LEU A 213 -2.13 -16.00 20.53
CA LEU A 213 -0.99 -15.57 19.72
C LEU A 213 0.08 -14.90 20.58
N TYR A 214 -0.30 -13.94 21.42
CA TYR A 214 0.64 -13.20 22.28
C TYR A 214 1.31 -14.11 23.31
N GLN A 215 0.54 -15.02 23.90
CA GLN A 215 1.07 -16.01 24.83
C GLN A 215 2.10 -16.93 24.14
N LYS A 216 1.82 -17.39 22.92
CA LYS A 216 2.72 -18.26 22.15
C LYS A 216 3.97 -17.53 21.64
N LEU A 217 3.84 -16.25 21.28
CA LEU A 217 4.97 -15.41 20.87
C LEU A 217 5.78 -14.86 22.06
N GLY A 218 5.28 -14.98 23.29
CA GLY A 218 5.94 -14.40 24.47
C GLY A 218 5.92 -12.86 24.49
N VAL A 219 4.91 -12.24 23.87
CA VAL A 219 4.78 -10.78 23.76
C VAL A 219 3.61 -10.24 24.56
N ALA A 220 3.70 -8.98 25.01
CA ALA A 220 2.65 -8.33 25.78
C ALA A 220 1.86 -7.29 24.98
N HIS A 221 2.53 -6.63 24.02
CA HIS A 221 1.94 -5.54 23.26
C HIS A 221 1.83 -5.86 21.78
N ARG A 222 0.83 -5.21 21.16
CA ARG A 222 0.59 -5.31 19.72
C ARG A 222 1.81 -4.91 18.90
N GLN A 223 2.54 -3.89 19.35
CA GLN A 223 3.74 -3.44 18.67
C GLN A 223 4.87 -4.48 18.71
N ASP A 224 5.00 -5.22 19.82
CA ASP A 224 5.95 -6.33 19.93
C ASP A 224 5.62 -7.45 18.94
N ALA A 225 4.33 -7.76 18.76
CA ALA A 225 3.87 -8.74 17.77
C ALA A 225 4.19 -8.29 16.33
N VAL A 226 4.07 -6.99 16.04
CA VAL A 226 4.46 -6.41 14.74
C VAL A 226 5.97 -6.56 14.52
N LEU A 227 6.79 -6.26 15.52
CA LEU A 227 8.25 -6.42 15.45
C LEU A 227 8.65 -7.88 15.25
N HIS A 228 7.97 -8.82 15.93
CA HIS A 228 8.16 -10.25 15.74
C HIS A 228 7.86 -10.67 14.30
N ALA A 229 6.71 -10.27 13.76
CA ALA A 229 6.37 -10.56 12.37
C ALA A 229 7.43 -9.99 11.39
N GLN A 230 7.92 -8.78 11.65
CA GLN A 230 8.98 -8.16 10.86
C GLN A 230 10.29 -8.96 10.88
N GLN A 231 10.69 -9.48 12.04
CA GLN A 231 11.89 -10.31 12.19
C GLN A 231 11.75 -11.63 11.41
N LEU A 232 10.60 -12.29 11.49
CA LEU A 232 10.32 -13.52 10.75
C LEU A 232 10.40 -13.29 9.23
N LEU A 233 9.84 -12.17 8.76
CA LEU A 233 9.89 -11.80 7.35
C LEU A 233 11.31 -11.55 6.87
N LYS A 234 12.09 -10.81 7.67
CA LYS A 234 13.50 -10.53 7.38
C LYS A 234 14.33 -11.82 7.32
N MET A 235 14.11 -12.76 8.24
CA MET A 235 14.79 -14.05 8.26
C MET A 235 14.53 -14.85 6.97
N MET A 236 13.30 -14.75 6.45
CA MET A 236 12.87 -15.44 5.24
C MET A 236 13.19 -14.68 3.94
N GLY A 237 13.99 -13.60 4.02
CA GLY A 237 14.44 -12.82 2.85
C GLY A 237 13.38 -11.88 2.27
N TYR A 238 12.25 -11.68 2.97
CA TYR A 238 11.27 -10.66 2.61
C TYR A 238 11.77 -9.30 3.13
N GLY A 239 12.37 -8.52 2.23
CA GLY A 239 12.82 -7.16 2.53
C GLY A 239 11.63 -6.22 2.79
N VAL A 240 11.68 -5.52 3.92
CA VAL A 240 10.74 -4.44 4.31
C VAL A 240 11.12 -3.15 3.61
#